data_AF-A0A2X3H6R7-F1
#
_entry.id   AF-A0A2X3H6R7-F1
#
_cell.length_a   1.000
_cell.length_b   1.000
_cell.length_c   1.000
_cell.angle_alpha   90.00
_cell.angle_beta   90.00
_cell.angle_gamma   90.00
#
_symmetry.space_group_name_H-M   'P 1'
#
loop_
_entity.id
_entity.type
_entity.pdbx_description
1 polymer ?
#
loop_
_entity_poly.entity_id
_entity_poly.type
_entity_poly.pdbx_seq_one_letter_code
_entity_poly.pdbx_strand_id
1 'polypeptide(L)'
;MLFRPVRENDLDDIVRLAARAGVGMTSLPHDVGRLAARIRRSIETFAGELPRSQQGFLFVLEDTALARVVGVSAIEVAVGLDEPFLQFSHSENGARLESAGSL
;
A
#
# COMPACT_ATOMS: atom_id res chain seq x y z
N MET A 1 14.72 11.51 -14.25
CA MET A 1 13.72 10.78 -13.45
C MET A 1 13.39 9.47 -14.16
N LEU A 2 13.48 8.35 -13.45
CA LEU A 2 13.22 7.00 -13.95
C LEU A 2 12.19 6.32 -13.05
N PHE A 3 11.09 5.85 -13.62
CA PHE A 3 10.11 5.03 -12.90
C PHE A 3 10.42 3.55 -13.14
N ARG A 4 10.56 2.77 -12.07
CA ARG A 4 10.94 1.35 -12.17
C ARG A 4 10.43 0.52 -10.98
N PRO A 5 10.39 -0.82 -11.11
CA PRO A 5 10.26 -1.72 -9.98
C PRO A 5 11.30 -1.42 -8.90
N VAL A 6 10.89 -1.61 -7.64
CA VAL A 6 11.79 -1.52 -6.49
C VAL A 6 12.85 -2.62 -6.52
N ARG A 7 14.00 -2.35 -5.91
CA ARG A 7 15.12 -3.26 -5.71
C ARG A 7 15.50 -3.30 -4.23
N GLU A 8 16.21 -4.35 -3.82
CA GLU A 8 16.64 -4.49 -2.41
C GLU A 8 17.48 -3.31 -1.91
N ASN A 9 18.32 -2.75 -2.78
CA ASN A 9 19.18 -1.61 -2.45
C ASN A 9 18.45 -0.26 -2.36
N ASP A 10 17.16 -0.19 -2.65
CA ASP A 10 16.36 1.03 -2.50
C ASP A 10 15.91 1.28 -1.05
N LEU A 11 16.11 0.30 -0.15
CA LEU A 11 15.59 0.34 1.23
C LEU A 11 15.98 1.62 1.98
N ASP A 12 17.26 2.00 1.94
CA ASP A 12 17.74 3.17 2.68
C ASP A 12 17.08 4.47 2.22
N ASP A 13 16.86 4.63 0.92
CA ASP A 13 16.19 5.80 0.38
C ASP A 13 14.69 5.80 0.68
N ILE A 14 14.05 4.63 0.67
CA ILE A 14 12.64 4.48 1.06
C ILE A 14 12.45 4.78 2.54
N VAL A 15 13.36 4.36 3.42
CA VAL A 15 13.36 4.70 4.85
C VAL A 15 13.48 6.23 5.01
N ARG A 16 14.39 6.87 4.27
CA ARG A 16 14.51 8.35 4.26
C ARG A 16 13.22 9.03 3.81
N LEU A 17 12.51 8.48 2.82
CA LEU A 17 11.21 9.01 2.38
C LEU A 17 10.12 8.80 3.43
N ALA A 18 10.05 7.62 4.05
CA ALA A 18 9.08 7.32 5.11
C ALA A 18 9.27 8.23 6.33
N ALA A 19 10.51 8.56 6.69
CA ALA A 19 10.82 9.52 7.75
C ALA A 19 10.25 10.93 7.47
N ARG A 20 10.19 11.32 6.19
CA ARG A 20 9.69 12.64 5.75
C ARG A 20 8.18 12.69 5.56
N ALA A 21 7.53 11.56 5.31
CA ALA A 21 6.07 11.49 5.13
C ALA A 21 5.28 11.91 6.38
N GLY A 22 5.93 11.95 7.54
CA GLY A 22 5.35 12.40 8.80
C GLY A 22 4.43 11.38 9.46
N VAL A 23 3.97 11.71 10.66
CA VAL A 23 3.10 10.84 11.46
C VAL A 23 1.72 10.80 10.82
N GLY A 24 1.19 9.60 10.53
CA GLY A 24 -0.15 9.41 9.98
C GLY A 24 -0.20 8.82 8.57
N MET A 25 0.93 8.69 7.87
CA MET A 25 0.99 7.98 6.60
C MET A 25 1.04 6.45 6.83
N THR A 26 -0.13 5.85 7.06
CA THR A 26 -0.24 4.41 7.35
C THR A 26 0.20 3.52 6.18
N SER A 27 0.06 3.99 4.93
CA SER A 27 0.47 3.26 3.73
C SER A 27 1.98 3.27 3.47
N LEU A 28 2.77 4.08 4.19
CA LEU A 28 4.23 4.11 4.12
C LEU A 28 4.81 4.21 5.55
N PRO A 29 4.81 3.09 6.30
CA PRO A 29 5.26 3.11 7.68
C PRO A 29 6.75 3.40 7.76
N HIS A 30 7.15 4.23 8.74
CA HIS A 30 8.55 4.43 9.09
C HIS A 30 9.06 3.27 9.96
N ASP A 31 9.02 2.06 9.41
CA ASP A 31 9.47 0.81 10.03
C ASP A 31 10.32 0.04 9.00
N VAL A 32 11.61 -0.10 9.30
CA VAL A 32 12.59 -0.71 8.38
C VAL A 32 12.24 -2.16 8.06
N GLY A 33 11.78 -2.94 9.04
CA GLY A 33 11.44 -4.34 8.87
C GLY A 33 10.22 -4.51 7.95
N ARG A 34 9.18 -3.70 8.15
CA ARG A 34 7.99 -3.69 7.28
C ARG A 34 8.32 -3.22 5.87
N LEU A 35 9.18 -2.22 5.71
CA LEU A 35 9.62 -1.74 4.40
C LEU A 35 10.43 -2.80 3.66
N ALA A 36 11.39 -3.45 4.32
CA ALA A 36 12.17 -4.54 3.74
C ALA A 36 11.28 -5.72 3.31
N ALA A 37 10.31 -6.10 4.15
CA ALA A 37 9.33 -7.15 3.82
C ALA A 37 8.50 -6.78 2.58
N ARG A 38 8.07 -5.52 2.45
CA ARG A 38 7.31 -5.03 1.28
C ARG A 38 8.14 -5.03 0.00
N ILE A 39 9.42 -4.65 0.08
CA ILE A 39 10.34 -4.72 -1.06
C ILE A 39 10.48 -6.16 -1.53
N ARG A 40 10.76 -7.08 -0.60
CA ARG A 40 10.90 -8.51 -0.89
C ARG A 40 9.63 -9.07 -1.54
N ARG A 41 8.47 -8.82 -0.93
CA ARG A 41 7.16 -9.26 -1.46
C ARG A 41 6.93 -8.75 -2.88
N SER A 42 7.33 -7.51 -3.19
CA SER A 42 7.22 -6.98 -4.54
C SER A 42 8.14 -7.68 -5.53
N ILE A 43 9.37 -8.00 -5.14
CA ILE A 43 10.32 -8.73 -5.99
C ILE A 43 9.75 -10.13 -6.31
N GLU A 44 9.29 -10.85 -5.29
CA GLU A 44 8.67 -12.19 -5.44
C GLU A 44 7.37 -12.11 -6.27
N THR A 45 6.61 -11.00 -6.15
CA THR A 45 5.42 -10.74 -6.99
C THR A 45 5.79 -10.57 -8.46
N PHE A 46 6.82 -9.77 -8.78
CA PHE A 46 7.31 -9.62 -10.17
C PHE A 46 7.88 -10.91 -10.74
N ALA A 47 8.46 -11.77 -9.90
CA ALA A 47 8.93 -13.10 -10.28
C ALA A 47 7.79 -14.12 -10.49
N GLY A 48 6.56 -13.79 -10.08
CA GLY A 48 5.41 -14.69 -10.18
C GLY A 48 5.41 -15.81 -9.13
N GLU A 49 6.13 -15.64 -8.03
CA GLU A 49 6.35 -16.68 -7.01
C GLU A 49 5.28 -16.70 -5.91
N LEU A 50 4.43 -15.66 -5.84
CA LEU A 50 3.42 -15.51 -4.80
C LEU A 50 2.00 -15.80 -5.31
N PRO A 51 1.13 -16.40 -4.47
CA PRO A 51 -0.30 -16.48 -4.76
C PRO A 51 -0.94 -15.09 -4.76
N ARG A 52 -2.05 -14.91 -5.51
CA ARG A 52 -2.72 -13.60 -5.69
C ARG A 52 -3.04 -12.85 -4.40
N SER A 53 -3.33 -13.54 -3.29
CA SER A 53 -3.63 -12.90 -2.00
C SER A 53 -2.44 -12.18 -1.37
N GLN A 54 -1.21 -12.62 -1.70
CA GLN A 54 0.03 -12.09 -1.14
C GLN A 54 0.76 -11.17 -2.13
N GLN A 55 0.23 -10.99 -3.34
CA GLN A 55 0.87 -10.18 -4.37
C GLN A 55 0.69 -8.68 -4.10
N GLY A 56 1.79 -7.94 -4.21
CA GLY A 56 1.77 -6.49 -4.13
C GLY A 56 2.99 -5.90 -4.84
N PHE A 57 2.76 -4.92 -5.70
CA PHE A 57 3.79 -4.27 -6.50
C PHE A 57 4.24 -2.96 -5.84
N LEU A 58 5.56 -2.75 -5.80
CA LEU A 58 6.19 -1.53 -5.30
C LEU A 58 7.08 -0.94 -6.40
N PHE A 59 6.90 0.34 -6.64
CA PHE A 59 7.63 1.10 -7.64
C PHE A 59 8.32 2.30 -6.99
N VAL A 60 9.41 2.72 -7.61
CA VAL A 60 10.19 3.89 -7.18
C VAL A 60 10.35 4.87 -8.33
N LEU A 61 10.42 6.15 -7.97
CA LEU A 61 10.88 7.21 -8.87
C LEU A 61 12.32 7.55 -8.49
N GLU A 62 13.26 7.22 -9.36
CA GLU A 62 14.68 7.49 -9.18
C GLU A 62 15.09 8.80 -9.88
N ASP A 63 15.81 9.66 -9.17
CA ASP A 63 16.61 10.71 -9.78
C ASP A 63 17.94 10.12 -10.24
N THR A 64 18.06 9.89 -11.55
CA THR A 64 19.23 9.28 -12.19
C THR A 64 20.48 10.15 -12.15
N ALA A 65 20.35 11.47 -11.92
CA ALA A 65 21.51 12.34 -11.76
C ALA A 65 22.14 12.17 -10.37
N LEU A 66 21.32 11.85 -9.36
CA LEU A 66 21.75 11.65 -7.97
C LEU A 66 21.84 10.17 -7.58
N ALA A 67 21.42 9.26 -8.47
CA ALA A 67 21.25 7.83 -8.23
C ALA A 67 20.48 7.55 -6.92
N ARG A 68 19.37 8.28 -6.72
CA ARG A 68 18.60 8.27 -5.46
C ARG A 68 17.11 8.11 -5.71
N VAL A 69 16.43 7.33 -4.87
CA VAL A 69 14.97 7.25 -4.88
C VAL A 69 14.35 8.52 -4.24
N VAL A 70 13.47 9.18 -4.99
CA VAL A 70 12.80 10.43 -4.59
C VAL A 70 11.28 10.28 -4.45
N GLY A 71 10.72 9.12 -4.80
CA GLY A 71 9.31 8.81 -4.64
C GLY A 71 9.04 7.30 -4.62
N VAL A 72 7.91 6.91 -4.05
CA VAL A 72 7.47 5.51 -3.95
C VAL A 72 5.97 5.42 -4.21
N SER A 73 5.54 4.38 -4.92
CA SER A 73 4.13 4.04 -5.11
C SER A 73 3.93 2.54 -5.01
N ALA A 74 2.76 2.11 -4.53
CA ALA A 74 2.44 0.70 -4.32
C ALA A 74 1.06 0.36 -4.88
N ILE A 75 0.90 -0.89 -5.33
CA ILE A 75 -0.37 -1.47 -5.76
C ILE A 75 -0.52 -2.81 -5.03
N GLU A 76 -1.57 -2.94 -4.22
CA GLU A 76 -1.94 -4.22 -3.60
C GLU A 76 -2.89 -4.97 -4.56
N VAL A 77 -2.59 -6.23 -4.87
CA VAL A 77 -3.38 -7.01 -5.87
C VAL A 77 -4.70 -7.48 -5.28
N ALA A 78 -4.72 -7.79 -3.99
CA ALA A 78 -5.91 -8.13 -3.25
C ALA A 78 -5.83 -7.52 -1.85
N VAL A 79 -6.98 -7.05 -1.37
CA VAL A 79 -7.17 -6.56 0.01
C VAL A 79 -8.30 -7.35 0.62
N GLY A 80 -8.24 -7.63 1.92
CA GLY A 80 -9.32 -8.38 2.60
C GLY A 80 -9.23 -9.90 2.59
N LEU A 81 -8.25 -10.48 1.88
CA LEU A 81 -8.13 -11.94 1.78
C LEU A 81 -7.41 -12.53 2.99
N ASP A 82 -6.27 -11.96 3.36
CA ASP A 82 -5.46 -12.44 4.48
C ASP A 82 -5.70 -11.63 5.76
N GLU A 83 -6.07 -10.35 5.62
CA GLU A 83 -6.37 -9.43 6.73
C GLU A 83 -7.62 -8.60 6.43
N PRO A 84 -8.49 -8.32 7.42
CA PRO A 84 -9.70 -7.53 7.20
C PRO A 84 -9.39 -6.13 6.65
N PHE A 85 -10.04 -5.75 5.55
CA PHE A 85 -10.02 -4.38 5.06
C PHE A 85 -11.29 -3.65 5.52
N LEU A 86 -11.14 -2.60 6.32
CA LEU A 86 -12.28 -1.82 6.80
C LEU A 86 -12.59 -0.71 5.81
N GLN A 87 -13.78 -0.77 5.23
CA GLN A 87 -14.36 0.31 4.42
C GLN A 87 -15.74 0.66 4.98
N PHE A 88 -15.93 1.93 5.34
CA PHE A 88 -17.25 2.43 5.72
C PHE A 88 -17.97 2.89 4.46
N SER A 89 -19.11 2.28 4.14
CA SER A 89 -20.04 2.79 3.14
C SER A 89 -21.04 3.73 3.82
N HIS A 90 -21.24 4.91 3.25
CA HIS A 90 -22.36 5.76 3.64
C HIS A 90 -23.56 5.33 2.80
N SER A 91 -24.56 4.73 3.42
CA SER A 91 -25.85 4.47 2.78
C SER A 91 -26.88 5.47 3.31
N GLU A 92 -27.41 6.30 2.42
CA GLU A 92 -28.59 7.13 2.72
C GLU A 92 -29.85 6.25 2.63
N ASN A 93 -30.08 5.41 3.64
CA ASN A 93 -31.42 4.88 3.85
C ASN A 93 -32.10 5.74 4.91
N GLY A 94 -32.86 6.73 4.41
CA GLY A 94 -33.81 7.48 5.21
C GLY A 94 -34.76 6.53 5.93
N ALA A 95 -35.02 6.83 7.19
CA ALA A 95 -35.92 6.09 8.05
C ALA A 95 -37.26 5.81 7.35
N ARG A 96 -37.55 4.55 7.04
CA ARG A 96 -38.93 4.09 6.87
C ARG A 96 -39.45 3.75 8.26
N LEU A 97 -40.08 4.72 8.90
CA LEU A 97 -40.94 4.47 10.07
C LEU A 97 -42.10 3.60 9.58
N GLU A 98 -42.12 2.34 10.00
CA GLU A 98 -43.33 1.53 9.87
C GLU A 98 -44.42 2.12 10.75
N SER A 99 -45.49 2.60 10.11
CA SER A 99 -46.72 2.95 10.79
C SER A 99 -47.40 1.68 11.31
N ALA A 100 -47.30 1.44 12.61
CA ALA A 100 -48.25 0.58 13.30
C ALA A 100 -49.63 1.27 13.30
N GLY A 101 -50.70 0.57 12.90
CA GLY A 101 -52.07 1.01 13.17
C GLY A 101 -53.18 0.51 12.24
N SER A 102 -53.81 -0.59 12.64
CA SER A 102 -55.26 -0.90 12.54
C SER A 102 -55.93 -1.02 11.15
N LEU A 103 -56.23 -2.24 10.71
CA LEU A 103 -57.49 -2.98 10.97
C LEU A 103 -57.32 -4.46 10.60
#